data_AF-A0AAD6N309-F1
#
_entry.id   AF-A0AAD6N309-F1
#
_cell.length_a   1.000
_cell.length_b   1.000
_cell.length_c   1.000
_cell.angle_alpha   90.00
_cell.angle_beta   90.00
_cell.angle_gamma   90.00
#
_symmetry.space_group_name_H-M   'P 1'
#
loop_
_entity.id
_entity.type
_entity.pdbx_description
1 polymer ?
#
loop_
_entity_poly.entity_id
_entity_poly.type
_entity_poly.pdbx_seq_one_letter_code
_entity_poly.pdbx_strand_id
1 'polypeptide(L)'
;MPLRIIENDSPEPVPWGALSLDIYLLSEWETPNPAQPTESPSDRRRRLVRQFLALGLEGREPYNARTETPPTPTEAQIAEILLPVRPEALRPYAGYTTCLEEGLWIRLCYKKEKEEAHKALWSYNEDVAYVGPEGVVLDDEEIFGGGLDVAAALELFPERVTNEGSMGHIKLREETLREALGYIEDDTGSGEEDYSDEIKGMLAQMRATRAANPLLKYGLYHAACVVTHAFVEDEVALDGGGLLHVFWDDCGNVVRQWRVEDDGVEDNFDGAWVEGAWKENFINGIGELGPAYHEGGIRGPPYSI
;
A
#
# COMPACT_ATOMS: atom_id res chain seq x y z
N MET A 1 -17.36 3.24 -12.82
CA MET A 1 -17.30 2.04 -13.69
C MET A 1 -17.35 0.81 -12.80
N PRO A 2 -17.89 -0.35 -13.18
CA PRO A 2 -17.88 -1.47 -12.26
C PRO A 2 -16.45 -1.90 -11.89
N LEU A 3 -16.31 -2.47 -10.68
CA LEU A 3 -15.12 -3.20 -10.27
C LEU A 3 -14.66 -4.12 -11.41
N ARG A 4 -13.38 -4.06 -11.79
CA ARG A 4 -12.84 -4.87 -12.89
C ARG A 4 -11.33 -5.03 -12.82
N ILE A 5 -10.85 -6.01 -13.57
CA ILE A 5 -9.48 -6.05 -14.09
C ILE A 5 -9.56 -5.52 -15.52
N ILE A 6 -8.57 -4.74 -15.99
CA ILE A 6 -8.71 -3.99 -17.25
C ILE A 6 -8.90 -4.91 -18.46
N GLU A 7 -8.07 -5.95 -18.62
CA GLU A 7 -8.10 -6.88 -19.77
C GLU A 7 -8.51 -8.33 -19.41
N ASN A 8 -8.91 -8.60 -18.16
CA ASN A 8 -9.32 -9.94 -17.74
C ASN A 8 -10.78 -10.04 -17.29
N ASP A 9 -11.29 -11.27 -17.37
CA ASP A 9 -12.55 -11.65 -16.75
C ASP A 9 -12.50 -11.46 -15.23
N SER A 10 -13.67 -11.17 -14.65
CA SER A 10 -13.79 -11.10 -13.20
C SER A 10 -13.43 -12.46 -12.57
N PRO A 11 -12.60 -12.49 -11.52
CA PRO A 11 -12.22 -13.75 -10.88
C PRO A 11 -13.44 -14.47 -10.28
N GLU A 12 -13.29 -15.76 -9.98
CA GLU A 12 -14.30 -16.44 -9.17
C GLU A 12 -14.23 -15.96 -7.71
N PRO A 13 -15.38 -15.80 -7.02
CA PRO A 13 -15.38 -15.47 -5.60
C PRO A 13 -14.63 -16.52 -4.78
N VAL A 14 -13.73 -16.05 -3.91
CA VAL A 14 -13.00 -16.93 -2.99
C VAL A 14 -13.96 -17.59 -2.00
N PRO A 15 -13.85 -18.89 -1.68
CA PRO A 15 -14.71 -19.54 -0.68
C PRO A 15 -14.62 -18.89 0.71
N TRP A 16 -15.73 -18.84 1.46
CA TRP A 16 -15.75 -18.31 2.83
C TRP A 16 -14.83 -19.09 3.76
N GLY A 17 -14.00 -18.37 4.54
CA GLY A 17 -13.03 -18.99 5.44
C GLY A 17 -11.68 -19.33 4.78
N ALA A 18 -11.54 -19.10 3.47
CA ALA A 18 -10.29 -19.40 2.75
C ALA A 18 -9.26 -18.25 2.79
N LEU A 19 -9.69 -17.01 3.04
CA LEU A 19 -8.78 -15.87 3.18
C LEU A 19 -8.19 -15.81 4.59
N SER A 20 -6.93 -15.40 4.71
CA SER A 20 -6.27 -15.23 6.02
C SER A 20 -7.03 -14.27 6.95
N LEU A 21 -7.61 -13.20 6.40
CA LEU A 21 -8.46 -12.29 7.16
C LEU A 21 -9.74 -12.99 7.66
N ASP A 22 -10.39 -13.82 6.83
CA ASP A 22 -11.56 -14.60 7.26
C ASP A 22 -11.18 -15.50 8.44
N ILE A 23 -10.03 -16.18 8.35
CA ILE A 23 -9.52 -17.07 9.40
C ILE A 23 -9.23 -16.29 10.69
N TYR A 24 -8.59 -15.12 10.59
CA TYR A 24 -8.30 -14.24 11.72
C TYR A 24 -9.58 -13.79 12.43
N LEU A 25 -10.55 -13.28 11.66
CA LEU A 25 -11.81 -12.80 12.20
C LEU A 25 -12.57 -13.90 12.92
N LEU A 26 -12.60 -15.12 12.37
CA LEU A 26 -13.24 -16.27 13.01
C LEU A 26 -12.54 -16.68 14.30
N SER A 27 -11.20 -16.57 14.38
CA SER A 27 -10.47 -16.90 15.61
C SER A 27 -10.59 -15.85 16.70
N GLU A 28 -10.64 -14.57 16.33
CA GLU A 28 -10.57 -13.45 17.28
C GLU A 28 -11.93 -12.80 17.57
N TRP A 29 -13.03 -13.34 17.00
CA TRP A 29 -14.36 -12.76 17.14
C TRP A 29 -14.81 -12.62 18.59
N GLU A 30 -14.49 -13.60 19.44
CA GLU A 30 -14.87 -13.58 20.86
C GLU A 30 -13.82 -12.92 21.76
N THR A 31 -12.72 -12.43 21.18
CA THR A 31 -11.67 -11.75 21.94
C THR A 31 -12.19 -10.39 22.42
N PRO A 32 -12.37 -10.20 23.75
CA PRO A 32 -12.96 -8.99 24.28
C PRO A 32 -12.03 -7.80 24.08
N ASN A 33 -12.61 -6.62 23.87
CA ASN A 33 -11.89 -5.36 23.86
C ASN A 33 -11.91 -4.74 25.26
N PRO A 34 -10.80 -4.73 26.02
CA PRO A 34 -10.79 -4.20 27.38
C PRO A 34 -11.11 -2.70 27.43
N ALA A 35 -10.82 -1.96 26.36
CA ALA A 35 -11.10 -0.53 26.29
C ALA A 35 -12.58 -0.25 25.98
N GLN A 36 -13.29 -1.18 25.34
CA GLN A 36 -14.72 -1.05 25.00
C GLN A 36 -15.45 -2.40 25.17
N PRO A 37 -15.84 -2.77 26.40
CA PRO A 37 -16.45 -4.06 26.69
C PRO A 37 -17.82 -4.30 26.02
N THR A 38 -18.49 -3.23 25.60
CA THR A 38 -19.81 -3.24 24.95
C THR A 38 -19.74 -2.80 23.49
N GLU A 39 -18.63 -3.10 22.80
CA GLU A 39 -18.47 -2.76 21.39
C GLU A 39 -19.56 -3.43 20.52
N SER A 40 -20.03 -2.71 19.51
CA SER A 40 -20.97 -3.28 18.55
C SER A 40 -20.27 -4.30 17.65
N PRO A 41 -20.98 -5.25 17.01
CA PRO A 41 -20.38 -6.16 16.03
C PRO A 41 -19.67 -5.42 14.88
N SER A 42 -20.17 -4.25 14.48
CA SER A 42 -19.53 -3.43 13.44
C SER A 42 -18.21 -2.83 13.91
N ASP A 43 -18.17 -2.31 15.14
CA ASP A 43 -16.94 -1.75 15.71
C ASP A 43 -15.91 -2.84 15.96
N ARG A 44 -16.37 -4.03 16.39
CA ARG A 44 -15.55 -5.23 16.52
C ARG A 44 -14.89 -5.61 15.21
N ARG A 45 -15.65 -5.72 14.11
CA ARG A 45 -15.10 -6.01 12.77
C ARG A 45 -14.02 -5.00 12.39
N ARG A 46 -14.32 -3.70 12.47
CA ARG A 46 -13.35 -2.65 12.13
C ARG A 46 -12.09 -2.73 12.98
N ARG A 47 -12.23 -2.96 14.29
CA ARG A 47 -11.09 -3.17 15.19
C ARG A 47 -10.26 -4.38 14.77
N LEU A 48 -10.89 -5.52 14.50
CA LEU A 48 -10.19 -6.74 14.12
C LEU A 48 -9.49 -6.61 12.76
N VAL A 49 -10.10 -5.95 11.77
CA VAL A 49 -9.44 -5.64 10.48
C VAL A 49 -8.17 -4.81 10.71
N ARG A 50 -8.26 -3.75 11.53
CA ARG A 50 -7.09 -2.92 11.88
C ARG A 50 -6.02 -3.69 12.64
N GLN A 51 -6.42 -4.56 13.56
CA GLN A 51 -5.49 -5.42 14.29
C GLN A 51 -4.80 -6.40 13.35
N PHE A 52 -5.53 -7.00 12.41
CA PHE A 52 -4.98 -7.89 11.40
C PHE A 52 -3.97 -7.21 10.47
N LEU A 53 -4.28 -5.98 10.03
CA LEU A 53 -3.33 -5.14 9.29
C LEU A 53 -2.06 -4.89 10.13
N ALA A 54 -2.22 -4.48 11.38
CA ALA A 54 -1.11 -4.17 12.29
C ALA A 54 -0.22 -5.37 12.65
N LEU A 55 -0.64 -6.61 12.41
CA LEU A 55 0.20 -7.79 12.61
C LEU A 55 1.44 -7.80 11.71
N GLY A 56 1.40 -7.12 10.56
CA GLY A 56 2.43 -7.23 9.52
C GLY A 56 2.52 -8.65 8.95
N LEU A 57 3.49 -8.87 8.06
CA LEU A 57 3.62 -10.17 7.37
C LEU A 57 3.91 -11.33 8.35
N GLU A 58 4.83 -11.14 9.30
CA GLU A 58 5.19 -12.17 10.30
C GLU A 58 4.03 -12.54 11.23
N GLY A 59 3.33 -11.54 11.77
CA GLY A 59 2.21 -11.80 12.67
C GLY A 59 1.03 -12.47 11.96
N ARG A 60 0.93 -12.35 10.64
CA ARG A 60 -0.11 -13.01 9.82
C ARG A 60 0.23 -14.45 9.43
N GLU A 61 1.48 -14.90 9.58
CA GLU A 61 1.92 -16.24 9.18
C GLU A 61 1.04 -17.39 9.73
N PRO A 62 0.60 -17.38 11.00
CA PRO A 62 -0.24 -18.45 11.53
C PRO A 62 -1.60 -18.56 10.83
N TYR A 63 -2.11 -17.46 10.27
CA TYR A 63 -3.36 -17.41 9.53
C TYR A 63 -3.15 -17.77 8.06
N ASN A 64 -2.04 -17.31 7.47
CA ASN A 64 -1.61 -17.66 6.12
C ASN A 64 -1.39 -19.18 5.98
N ALA A 65 -0.69 -19.81 6.93
CA ALA A 65 -0.46 -21.26 6.92
C ALA A 65 -1.77 -22.07 6.95
N ARG A 66 -2.83 -21.52 7.57
CA ARG A 66 -4.14 -22.17 7.64
C ARG A 66 -4.94 -22.05 6.34
N THR A 67 -4.53 -21.22 5.38
CA THR A 67 -5.18 -21.14 4.06
C THR A 67 -4.97 -22.42 3.24
N GLU A 68 -3.94 -23.23 3.53
CA GLU A 68 -3.73 -24.55 2.92
C GLU A 68 -4.81 -25.56 3.31
N THR A 69 -5.38 -25.41 4.51
CA THR A 69 -6.46 -26.25 5.05
C THR A 69 -7.51 -25.38 5.73
N PRO A 70 -8.27 -24.58 4.95
CA PRO A 70 -9.09 -23.52 5.49
C PRO A 70 -10.26 -24.09 6.31
N PRO A 71 -10.65 -23.40 7.41
CA PRO A 71 -11.84 -23.78 8.14
C PRO A 71 -13.08 -23.63 7.27
N THR A 72 -14.10 -24.46 7.51
CA THR A 72 -15.44 -24.29 6.93
C THR A 72 -16.30 -23.51 7.91
N PRO A 73 -16.61 -22.23 7.66
CA PRO A 73 -17.42 -21.44 8.57
C PRO A 73 -18.88 -21.91 8.54
N THR A 74 -19.58 -21.78 9.65
CA THR A 74 -21.04 -22.00 9.72
C THR A 74 -21.80 -20.85 9.06
N GLU A 75 -23.04 -21.08 8.63
CA GLU A 75 -23.90 -20.03 8.05
C GLU A 75 -24.05 -18.81 8.97
N ALA A 76 -24.14 -19.04 10.30
CA ALA A 76 -24.21 -17.97 11.29
C ALA A 76 -22.92 -17.14 11.32
N GLN A 77 -21.76 -17.78 11.28
CA GLN A 77 -20.47 -17.09 11.22
C GLN A 77 -20.32 -16.31 9.90
N ILE A 78 -20.79 -16.85 8.77
CA ILE A 78 -20.76 -16.12 7.50
C ILE A 78 -21.64 -14.88 7.61
N ALA A 79 -22.90 -15.03 8.00
CA ALA A 79 -23.86 -13.93 8.05
C ALA A 79 -23.49 -12.84 9.07
N GLU A 80 -22.99 -13.23 10.25
CA GLU A 80 -22.68 -12.30 11.33
C GLU A 80 -21.28 -11.72 11.21
N ILE A 81 -20.27 -12.53 10.88
CA ILE A 81 -18.86 -12.15 11.00
C ILE A 81 -18.30 -11.74 9.65
N LEU A 82 -18.38 -12.61 8.63
CA LEU A 82 -17.59 -12.47 7.40
C LEU A 82 -18.27 -11.63 6.32
N LEU A 83 -19.54 -11.89 6.03
CA LEU A 83 -20.30 -11.19 4.99
C LEU A 83 -20.31 -9.67 5.21
N PRO A 84 -20.45 -9.13 6.43
CA PRO A 84 -20.48 -7.68 6.64
C PRO A 84 -19.10 -7.00 6.64
N VAL A 85 -17.99 -7.74 6.48
CA VAL A 85 -16.62 -7.17 6.52
C VAL A 85 -16.35 -6.33 5.29
N ARG A 86 -16.85 -6.79 4.13
CA ARG A 86 -16.66 -6.15 2.84
C ARG A 86 -17.90 -6.34 1.98
N PRO A 87 -18.20 -5.43 1.05
CA PRO A 87 -19.15 -5.68 -0.03
C PRO A 87 -18.83 -6.98 -0.77
N GLU A 88 -19.85 -7.80 -1.02
CA GLU A 88 -19.69 -9.10 -1.70
C GLU A 88 -19.04 -8.97 -3.08
N ALA A 89 -19.29 -7.84 -3.77
CA ALA A 89 -18.69 -7.52 -5.07
C ALA A 89 -17.16 -7.42 -5.03
N LEU A 90 -16.53 -7.15 -3.88
CA LEU A 90 -15.07 -7.14 -3.73
C LEU A 90 -14.47 -8.53 -3.47
N ARG A 91 -15.30 -9.53 -3.15
CA ARG A 91 -14.83 -10.87 -2.78
C ARG A 91 -14.06 -11.60 -3.90
N PRO A 92 -14.45 -11.52 -5.19
CA PRO A 92 -13.64 -12.03 -6.31
C PRO A 92 -12.21 -11.50 -6.32
N TYR A 93 -12.06 -10.19 -6.11
CA TYR A 93 -10.76 -9.52 -6.21
C TYR A 93 -9.87 -9.81 -4.99
N ALA A 94 -10.45 -10.17 -3.85
CA ALA A 94 -9.71 -10.46 -2.62
C ALA A 94 -8.74 -11.65 -2.75
N GLY A 95 -9.00 -12.59 -3.67
CA GLY A 95 -8.10 -13.70 -3.99
C GLY A 95 -7.24 -13.47 -5.22
N TYR A 96 -7.40 -12.33 -5.91
CA TYR A 96 -6.68 -12.04 -7.14
C TYR A 96 -5.26 -11.57 -6.80
N THR A 97 -4.33 -12.52 -6.78
CA THR A 97 -2.91 -12.28 -6.51
C THR A 97 -2.03 -12.40 -7.76
N THR A 98 -2.61 -12.66 -8.94
CA THR A 98 -1.85 -12.97 -10.16
C THR A 98 -1.17 -11.76 -10.77
N CYS A 99 -1.65 -10.55 -10.49
CA CYS A 99 -0.96 -9.34 -10.92
C CYS A 99 -0.72 -8.32 -9.79
N LEU A 100 -0.19 -8.82 -8.67
CA LEU A 100 0.24 -7.94 -7.58
C LEU A 100 1.40 -7.01 -7.99
N GLU A 101 2.04 -7.27 -9.13
CA GLU A 101 3.03 -6.44 -9.80
C GLU A 101 2.42 -5.27 -10.60
N GLU A 102 1.08 -5.16 -10.71
CA GLU A 102 0.41 -4.06 -11.40
C GLU A 102 -0.39 -3.18 -10.45
N GLY A 103 -0.59 -1.92 -10.85
CA GLY A 103 -1.17 -0.88 -10.05
C GLY A 103 -2.61 -1.13 -9.64
N LEU A 104 -3.03 -0.41 -8.60
CA LEU A 104 -4.41 -0.36 -8.15
C LEU A 104 -4.96 1.04 -8.46
N TRP A 105 -6.07 1.12 -9.18
CA TRP A 105 -6.82 2.36 -9.34
C TRP A 105 -7.93 2.44 -8.30
N ILE A 106 -8.00 3.53 -7.53
CA ILE A 106 -9.08 3.76 -6.56
C ILE A 106 -9.74 5.09 -6.85
N ARG A 107 -11.04 5.08 -7.18
CA ARG A 107 -11.82 6.30 -7.28
C ARG A 107 -12.55 6.57 -5.97
N LEU A 108 -12.37 7.78 -5.44
CA LEU A 108 -13.01 8.25 -4.20
C LEU A 108 -13.96 9.42 -4.43
N CYS A 109 -13.93 10.07 -5.61
CA CYS A 109 -14.79 11.20 -5.92
C CYS A 109 -15.81 10.90 -7.04
N TYR A 110 -17.09 10.90 -6.67
CA TYR A 110 -18.24 10.60 -7.56
C TYR A 110 -19.19 11.79 -7.76
N LYS A 111 -18.69 13.03 -7.57
CA LYS A 111 -19.51 14.23 -7.80
C LYS A 111 -19.93 14.32 -9.26
N LYS A 112 -21.23 14.50 -9.52
CA LYS A 112 -21.80 14.50 -10.88
C LYS A 112 -21.17 15.55 -11.80
N GLU A 113 -20.84 16.71 -11.25
CA GLU A 113 -20.18 17.81 -11.96
C GLU A 113 -18.72 17.50 -12.34
N LYS A 114 -18.13 16.43 -11.81
CA LYS A 114 -16.76 15.98 -12.08
C LYS A 114 -16.65 14.80 -13.04
N GLU A 115 -17.77 14.28 -13.52
CA GLU A 115 -17.78 13.06 -14.34
C GLU A 115 -17.03 13.21 -15.67
N GLU A 116 -17.05 14.39 -16.29
CA GLU A 116 -16.25 14.64 -17.51
C GLU A 116 -14.74 14.69 -17.21
N ALA A 117 -14.35 15.18 -16.02
CA ALA A 117 -12.95 15.15 -15.59
C ALA A 117 -12.49 13.71 -15.32
N HIS A 118 -13.34 12.89 -14.69
CA HIS A 118 -13.07 11.45 -14.50
C HIS A 118 -12.84 10.75 -15.84
N LYS A 119 -13.72 10.96 -16.83
CA LYS A 119 -13.56 10.36 -18.16
C LYS A 119 -12.26 10.78 -18.84
N ALA A 120 -11.88 12.06 -18.74
CA ALA A 120 -10.64 12.55 -19.31
C ALA A 120 -9.42 11.90 -18.63
N LEU A 121 -9.43 11.82 -17.30
CA LEU A 121 -8.35 11.23 -16.52
C LEU A 121 -8.23 9.71 -16.76
N TRP A 122 -9.35 9.01 -16.83
CA TRP A 122 -9.37 7.58 -17.15
C TRP A 122 -8.89 7.31 -18.57
N SER A 123 -9.34 8.12 -19.55
CA SER A 123 -8.85 8.01 -20.93
C SER A 123 -7.33 8.24 -21.01
N TYR A 124 -6.80 9.15 -20.19
CA TYR A 124 -5.35 9.36 -20.13
C TYR A 124 -4.63 8.14 -19.54
N ASN A 125 -5.18 7.53 -18.47
CA ASN A 125 -4.67 6.26 -17.95
C ASN A 125 -4.63 5.16 -19.02
N GLU A 126 -5.65 5.05 -19.88
CA GLU A 126 -5.66 4.06 -20.97
C GLU A 126 -4.55 4.30 -22.01
N ASP A 127 -4.09 5.55 -22.17
CA ASP A 127 -3.00 5.90 -23.09
C ASP A 127 -1.62 5.65 -22.49
N VAL A 128 -1.43 5.95 -21.19
CA VAL A 128 -0.11 5.90 -20.54
C VAL A 128 0.13 4.68 -19.65
N ALA A 129 -0.95 3.96 -19.31
CA ALA A 129 -0.95 2.83 -18.38
C ALA A 129 -0.35 3.17 -17.01
N TYR A 130 -0.91 4.18 -16.30
CA TYR A 130 -0.60 4.32 -14.87
C TYR A 130 -0.91 3.02 -14.14
N VAL A 131 -2.05 2.42 -14.49
CA VAL A 131 -2.41 1.06 -14.13
C VAL A 131 -2.53 0.25 -15.42
N GLY A 132 -1.80 -0.85 -15.46
CA GLY A 132 -1.66 -1.76 -16.59
C GLY A 132 -2.84 -2.70 -16.82
N PRO A 133 -2.78 -3.52 -17.88
CA PRO A 133 -3.85 -4.43 -18.32
C PRO A 133 -4.44 -5.38 -17.27
N GLU A 134 -3.64 -5.82 -16.31
CA GLU A 134 -4.02 -6.73 -15.24
C GLU A 134 -4.28 -6.00 -13.91
N GLY A 135 -4.14 -4.67 -13.90
CA GLY A 135 -4.40 -3.84 -12.74
C GLY A 135 -5.88 -3.85 -12.33
N VAL A 136 -6.11 -3.67 -11.04
CA VAL A 136 -7.46 -3.69 -10.45
C VAL A 136 -8.02 -2.28 -10.40
N VAL A 137 -9.26 -2.11 -10.84
CA VAL A 137 -9.97 -0.84 -10.85
C VAL A 137 -11.11 -0.87 -9.84
N LEU A 138 -10.97 -0.08 -8.78
CA LEU A 138 -11.96 0.12 -7.72
C LEU A 138 -12.75 1.41 -7.99
N ASP A 139 -13.75 1.33 -8.88
CA ASP A 139 -14.54 2.48 -9.35
C ASP A 139 -16.06 2.30 -9.10
N ASP A 140 -16.44 1.80 -7.93
CA ASP A 140 -17.85 1.60 -7.58
C ASP A 140 -18.41 2.69 -6.64
N GLU A 141 -19.37 3.49 -7.11
CA GLU A 141 -20.00 4.58 -6.33
C GLU A 141 -20.73 4.06 -5.08
N GLU A 142 -21.36 2.89 -5.14
CA GLU A 142 -22.11 2.34 -4.01
C GLU A 142 -21.16 1.92 -2.88
N ILE A 143 -19.94 1.54 -3.22
CA ILE A 143 -18.91 1.10 -2.26
C ILE A 143 -18.04 2.27 -1.80
N PHE A 144 -17.53 3.08 -2.73
CA PHE A 144 -16.50 4.10 -2.46
C PHE A 144 -17.04 5.54 -2.45
N GLY A 145 -18.27 5.78 -2.93
CA GLY A 145 -18.88 7.11 -3.03
C GLY A 145 -19.32 7.75 -1.70
N GLY A 146 -19.21 7.02 -0.58
CA GLY A 146 -19.57 7.48 0.76
C GLY A 146 -18.64 8.53 1.39
N GLY A 147 -17.70 9.11 0.63
CA GLY A 147 -16.71 10.04 1.14
C GLY A 147 -15.61 9.35 1.95
N LEU A 148 -15.19 8.16 1.51
CA LEU A 148 -14.09 7.43 2.12
C LEU A 148 -12.77 8.16 1.88
N ASP A 149 -11.87 8.08 2.86
CA ASP A 149 -10.46 8.38 2.65
C ASP A 149 -9.68 7.12 2.22
N VAL A 150 -8.41 7.31 1.86
CA VAL A 150 -7.51 6.26 1.40
C VAL A 150 -7.38 5.12 2.43
N ALA A 151 -7.33 5.43 3.72
CA ALA A 151 -7.20 4.43 4.78
C ALA A 151 -8.48 3.60 4.92
N ALA A 152 -9.65 4.25 4.86
CA ALA A 152 -10.94 3.58 4.90
C ALA A 152 -11.18 2.71 3.66
N ALA A 153 -10.71 3.13 2.48
CA ALA A 153 -10.74 2.31 1.27
C ALA A 153 -9.86 1.05 1.43
N LEU A 154 -8.66 1.18 2.00
CA LEU A 154 -7.80 0.03 2.31
C LEU A 154 -8.43 -0.92 3.35
N GLU A 155 -9.14 -0.40 4.34
CA GLU A 155 -9.86 -1.24 5.31
C GLU A 155 -10.98 -2.10 4.69
N LEU A 156 -11.57 -1.65 3.56
CA LEU A 156 -12.55 -2.44 2.81
C LEU A 156 -11.91 -3.52 1.93
N PHE A 157 -10.67 -3.29 1.50
CA PHE A 157 -9.93 -4.18 0.62
C PHE A 157 -8.47 -4.37 1.08
N PRO A 158 -8.25 -4.92 2.29
CA PRO A 158 -6.92 -5.03 2.89
C PRO A 158 -6.02 -6.05 2.18
N GLU A 159 -6.58 -6.95 1.39
CA GLU A 159 -5.89 -8.03 0.69
C GLU A 159 -4.80 -7.55 -0.26
N ARG A 160 -4.91 -6.33 -0.79
CA ARG A 160 -3.84 -5.75 -1.59
C ARG A 160 -2.53 -5.66 -0.81
N VAL A 161 -2.60 -5.43 0.50
CA VAL A 161 -1.46 -5.38 1.41
C VAL A 161 -1.23 -6.72 2.10
N THR A 162 -2.29 -7.43 2.51
CA THR A 162 -2.14 -8.58 3.41
C THR A 162 -1.81 -9.88 2.72
N ASN A 163 -2.11 -10.01 1.42
CA ASN A 163 -1.79 -11.20 0.64
C ASN A 163 -0.37 -11.12 0.06
N GLU A 164 0.28 -9.97 0.15
CA GLU A 164 1.61 -9.72 -0.38
C GLU A 164 2.71 -9.86 0.69
N GLY A 165 3.89 -10.23 0.20
CA GLY A 165 5.11 -10.34 1.00
C GLY A 165 5.53 -11.79 1.16
N SER A 166 6.82 -12.04 0.95
CA SER A 166 7.46 -13.29 1.34
C SER A 166 8.39 -13.04 2.51
N MET A 167 8.80 -14.09 3.22
CA MET A 167 9.90 -13.99 4.17
C MET A 167 11.19 -13.44 3.52
N GLY A 168 11.34 -13.57 2.19
CA GLY A 168 12.42 -12.92 1.44
C GLY A 168 12.33 -11.40 1.44
N HIS A 169 11.11 -10.84 1.35
CA HIS A 169 10.86 -9.41 1.41
C HIS A 169 11.22 -8.83 2.78
N ILE A 170 10.84 -9.52 3.87
CA ILE A 170 11.24 -9.11 5.22
C ILE A 170 12.77 -9.10 5.37
N LYS A 171 13.44 -10.17 4.94
CA LYS A 171 14.90 -10.22 5.00
C LYS A 171 15.54 -9.06 4.26
N LEU A 172 15.05 -8.76 3.05
CA LEU A 172 15.54 -7.65 2.24
C LEU A 172 15.38 -6.31 2.97
N ARG A 173 14.22 -6.01 3.57
CA ARG A 173 14.04 -4.73 4.31
C ARG A 173 14.96 -4.63 5.53
N GLU A 174 15.13 -5.71 6.30
CA GLU A 174 15.98 -5.71 7.51
C GLU A 174 17.47 -5.60 7.14
N GLU A 175 17.89 -6.28 6.06
CA GLU A 175 19.24 -6.15 5.49
C GLU A 175 19.48 -4.73 4.99
N THR A 176 18.53 -4.16 4.25
CA THR A 176 18.61 -2.78 3.74
C THR A 176 18.67 -1.76 4.88
N LEU A 177 17.92 -1.98 5.97
CA LEU A 177 18.00 -1.12 7.16
C LEU A 177 19.39 -1.18 7.79
N ARG A 178 19.94 -2.40 7.97
CA ARG A 178 21.27 -2.60 8.53
C ARG A 178 22.35 -1.95 7.68
N GLU A 179 22.27 -2.10 6.36
CA GLU A 179 23.18 -1.44 5.42
C GLU A 179 23.07 0.08 5.51
N ALA A 180 21.85 0.63 5.48
CA ALA A 180 21.63 2.06 5.62
C ALA A 180 22.24 2.61 6.91
N LEU A 181 22.07 1.90 8.04
CA LEU A 181 22.66 2.27 9.32
C LEU A 181 24.18 2.20 9.30
N GLY A 182 24.77 1.17 8.70
CA GLY A 182 26.22 1.06 8.50
C GLY A 182 26.79 2.21 7.68
N TYR A 183 26.16 2.55 6.54
CA TYR A 183 26.60 3.69 5.72
C TYR A 183 26.52 5.02 6.46
N ILE A 184 25.54 5.21 7.35
CA ILE A 184 25.42 6.44 8.15
C ILE A 184 26.55 6.53 9.19
N GLU A 185 26.99 5.41 9.75
CA GLU A 185 28.12 5.36 10.66
C GLU A 185 29.46 5.60 9.94
N ASP A 186 29.58 5.16 8.69
CA ASP A 186 30.82 5.20 7.90
C ASP A 186 31.01 6.47 7.02
N ASP A 187 29.95 7.26 6.75
CA ASP A 187 30.00 8.48 5.91
C ASP A 187 30.68 9.66 6.63
N THR A 188 32.00 9.53 6.79
CA THR A 188 32.90 10.52 7.41
C THR A 188 33.57 11.44 6.39
N GLY A 189 33.38 11.20 5.08
CA GLY A 189 34.11 11.87 4.00
C GLY A 189 35.58 11.48 3.87
N SER A 190 36.06 10.53 4.67
CA SER A 190 37.43 10.02 4.55
C SER A 190 37.55 9.09 3.34
N GLY A 191 38.53 9.33 2.46
CA GLY A 191 38.80 8.47 1.29
C GLY A 191 38.36 9.02 -0.06
N GLU A 192 37.81 10.24 -0.12
CA GLU A 192 37.40 10.89 -1.38
C GLU A 192 38.55 11.61 -2.10
N GLU A 193 39.78 11.54 -1.59
CA GLU A 193 40.93 12.32 -2.04
C GLU A 193 41.20 12.12 -3.55
N ASP A 194 41.04 10.89 -4.03
CA ASP A 194 41.30 10.48 -5.41
C ASP A 194 40.11 10.68 -6.37
N TYR A 195 38.94 11.12 -5.88
CA TYR A 195 37.79 11.38 -6.74
C TYR A 195 37.92 12.69 -7.52
N SER A 196 37.26 12.75 -8.68
CA SER A 196 37.19 14.00 -9.47
C SER A 196 36.40 15.07 -8.71
N ASP A 197 36.67 16.34 -9.02
CA ASP A 197 35.97 17.47 -8.41
C ASP A 197 34.44 17.44 -8.64
N GLU A 198 34.02 16.88 -9.78
CA GLU A 198 32.61 16.66 -10.11
C GLU A 198 31.95 15.66 -9.15
N ILE A 199 32.57 14.50 -8.94
CA ILE A 199 32.07 13.48 -8.01
C ILE A 199 32.09 13.99 -6.57
N LYS A 200 33.14 14.72 -6.17
CA LYS A 200 33.21 15.39 -4.85
C LYS A 200 32.07 16.38 -4.67
N GLY A 201 31.78 17.18 -5.70
CA GLY A 201 30.65 18.12 -5.70
C GLY A 201 29.31 17.42 -5.53
N MET A 202 29.08 16.33 -6.27
CA MET A 202 27.86 15.54 -6.19
C MET A 202 27.68 14.90 -4.80
N LEU A 203 28.74 14.30 -4.24
CA LEU A 203 28.72 13.72 -2.88
C LEU A 203 28.47 14.78 -1.80
N ALA A 204 29.11 15.95 -1.91
CA ALA A 204 28.86 17.07 -1.01
C ALA A 204 27.41 17.56 -1.08
N GLN A 205 26.82 17.62 -2.28
CA GLN A 205 25.41 17.95 -2.45
C GLN A 205 24.50 16.90 -1.82
N MET A 206 24.76 15.60 -2.03
CA MET A 206 24.00 14.52 -1.39
C MET A 206 24.07 14.61 0.14
N ARG A 207 25.25 14.89 0.71
CA ARG A 207 25.41 15.13 2.16
C ARG A 207 24.61 16.33 2.63
N ALA A 208 24.68 17.44 1.91
CA ALA A 208 23.92 18.65 2.26
C ALA A 208 22.40 18.39 2.24
N THR A 209 21.90 17.68 1.22
CA THR A 209 20.50 17.27 1.11
C THR A 209 20.08 16.37 2.29
N ARG A 210 20.91 15.39 2.65
CA ARG A 210 20.66 14.51 3.82
C ARG A 210 20.78 15.25 5.15
N ALA A 211 21.63 16.26 5.26
CA ALA A 211 21.71 17.10 6.46
C ALA A 211 20.44 17.96 6.61
N ALA A 212 19.87 18.45 5.49
CA ALA A 212 18.62 19.20 5.50
C ALA A 212 17.39 18.32 5.76
N ASN A 213 17.38 17.09 5.25
CA ASN A 213 16.35 16.09 5.53
C ASN A 213 16.99 14.76 5.99
N PRO A 214 17.20 14.60 7.32
CA PRO A 214 17.87 13.43 7.88
C PRO A 214 17.17 12.10 7.61
N LEU A 215 15.90 12.07 7.19
CA LEU A 215 15.20 10.83 6.90
C LEU A 215 15.52 10.28 5.50
N LEU A 216 16.14 11.07 4.62
CA LEU A 216 16.53 10.63 3.27
C LEU A 216 17.63 9.57 3.27
N LYS A 217 18.44 9.51 4.33
CA LYS A 217 19.43 8.43 4.50
C LYS A 217 18.78 7.05 4.63
N TYR A 218 17.48 6.99 4.94
CA TYR A 218 16.70 5.76 5.03
C TYR A 218 15.84 5.52 3.77
N GLY A 219 16.04 6.28 2.68
CA GLY A 219 15.24 6.16 1.46
C GLY A 219 15.19 4.75 0.88
N LEU A 220 16.32 4.04 0.86
CA LEU A 220 16.38 2.63 0.44
C LEU A 220 15.58 1.71 1.36
N TYR A 221 15.69 1.91 2.69
CA TYR A 221 14.91 1.14 3.66
C TYR A 221 13.41 1.38 3.49
N HIS A 222 12.99 2.64 3.33
CA HIS A 222 11.59 2.99 3.05
C HIS A 222 11.11 2.27 1.79
N ALA A 223 11.86 2.32 0.70
CA ALA A 223 11.52 1.60 -0.52
C ALA A 223 11.42 0.09 -0.30
N ALA A 224 12.34 -0.51 0.45
CA ALA A 224 12.30 -1.94 0.76
C ALA A 224 11.08 -2.34 1.63
N CYS A 225 10.47 -1.39 2.34
CA CYS A 225 9.27 -1.65 3.15
C CYS A 225 7.98 -1.66 2.34
N VAL A 226 7.96 -1.07 1.15
CA VAL A 226 6.74 -1.03 0.33
C VAL A 226 6.40 -2.44 -0.13
N VAL A 227 5.15 -2.84 0.08
CA VAL A 227 4.55 -4.04 -0.53
C VAL A 227 3.80 -3.68 -1.79
N THR A 228 2.99 -2.63 -1.77
CA THR A 228 2.13 -2.30 -2.92
C THR A 228 1.92 -0.80 -3.08
N HIS A 229 1.30 -0.41 -4.19
CA HIS A 229 0.92 0.97 -4.48
C HIS A 229 -0.49 1.09 -5.05
N ALA A 230 -1.01 2.32 -5.04
CA ALA A 230 -2.24 2.69 -5.72
C ALA A 230 -2.20 4.10 -6.29
N PHE A 231 -2.94 4.31 -7.38
CA PHE A 231 -3.33 5.62 -7.88
C PHE A 231 -4.74 5.94 -7.39
N VAL A 232 -4.86 7.06 -6.69
CA VAL A 232 -6.12 7.50 -6.09
C VAL A 232 -6.65 8.70 -6.85
N GLU A 233 -7.83 8.53 -7.43
CA GLU A 233 -8.65 9.57 -8.04
C GLU A 233 -9.59 10.16 -6.97
N ASP A 234 -9.13 11.22 -6.32
CA ASP A 234 -9.92 12.01 -5.39
C ASP A 234 -10.37 13.34 -6.01
N GLU A 235 -11.02 14.20 -5.22
CA GLU A 235 -11.51 15.48 -5.72
C GLU A 235 -10.37 16.37 -6.27
N VAL A 236 -9.19 16.33 -5.63
CA VAL A 236 -8.02 17.11 -6.06
C VAL A 236 -7.53 16.66 -7.44
N ALA A 237 -7.51 15.35 -7.70
CA ALA A 237 -7.18 14.83 -9.03
C ALA A 237 -8.15 15.37 -10.09
N LEU A 238 -9.45 15.39 -9.79
CA LEU A 238 -10.49 15.90 -10.68
C LEU A 238 -10.56 17.44 -10.78
N ASP A 239 -9.77 18.15 -9.97
CA ASP A 239 -9.51 19.58 -10.07
C ASP A 239 -8.23 19.90 -10.85
N GLY A 240 -7.54 18.87 -11.39
CA GLY A 240 -6.28 19.02 -12.11
C GLY A 240 -5.04 19.06 -11.22
N GLY A 241 -5.16 18.66 -9.96
CA GLY A 241 -4.05 18.59 -9.00
C GLY A 241 -3.21 17.30 -9.08
N GLY A 242 -3.45 16.46 -10.07
CA GLY A 242 -2.76 15.18 -10.27
C GLY A 242 -3.33 14.01 -9.44
N LEU A 243 -3.13 12.79 -9.94
CA LEU A 243 -3.45 11.56 -9.20
C LEU A 243 -2.59 11.46 -7.95
N LEU A 244 -3.16 11.01 -6.84
CA LEU A 244 -2.37 10.69 -5.65
C LEU A 244 -1.79 9.27 -5.80
N HIS A 245 -0.48 9.16 -5.92
CA HIS A 245 0.24 7.90 -5.87
C HIS A 245 0.60 7.59 -4.42
N VAL A 246 0.12 6.46 -3.90
CA VAL A 246 0.32 6.03 -2.52
C VAL A 246 1.06 4.70 -2.49
N PHE A 247 2.06 4.58 -1.61
CA PHE A 247 2.84 3.37 -1.39
C PHE A 247 2.60 2.86 0.04
N TRP A 248 2.25 1.60 0.21
CA TRP A 248 1.95 1.00 1.52
C TRP A 248 2.96 -0.06 1.93
N ASP A 249 3.18 -0.17 3.24
CA ASP A 249 3.92 -1.28 3.85
C ASP A 249 3.01 -2.49 4.14
N ASP A 250 3.60 -3.56 4.68
CA ASP A 250 2.90 -4.78 5.09
C ASP A 250 1.87 -4.60 6.21
N CYS A 251 1.78 -3.42 6.82
CA CYS A 251 0.79 -3.07 7.82
C CYS A 251 -0.28 -2.10 7.29
N GLY A 252 -0.19 -1.70 6.02
CA GLY A 252 -1.06 -0.70 5.42
C GLY A 252 -0.72 0.73 5.81
N ASN A 253 0.44 0.96 6.44
CA ASN A 253 0.93 2.32 6.66
C ASN A 253 1.39 2.90 5.34
N VAL A 254 1.06 4.17 5.09
CA VAL A 254 1.67 4.92 4.00
C VAL A 254 3.17 5.00 4.28
N VAL A 255 3.98 4.54 3.33
CA VAL A 255 5.42 4.74 3.34
C VAL A 255 5.73 6.11 2.77
N ARG A 256 5.25 6.37 1.55
CA ARG A 256 5.31 7.66 0.88
C ARG A 256 4.08 7.86 0.01
N GLN A 257 3.77 9.11 -0.27
CA GLN A 257 2.76 9.49 -1.24
C GLN A 257 3.13 10.80 -1.95
N TRP A 258 2.69 10.98 -3.19
CA TRP A 258 2.82 12.24 -3.91
C TRP A 258 1.74 12.39 -4.98
N ARG A 259 1.58 13.61 -5.47
CA ARG A 259 0.78 13.88 -6.66
C ARG A 259 1.63 13.67 -7.89
N VAL A 260 1.14 12.84 -8.81
CA VAL A 260 1.80 12.65 -10.11
C VAL A 260 1.63 13.94 -10.91
N GLU A 261 2.76 14.50 -11.36
CA GLU A 261 2.76 15.63 -12.27
C GLU A 261 2.60 15.11 -13.70
N ASP A 262 1.72 15.74 -14.48
CA ASP A 262 1.58 15.48 -15.93
C ASP A 262 2.68 16.28 -16.67
N ASP A 263 3.93 15.82 -16.55
CA ASP A 263 5.09 16.47 -17.15
C ASP A 263 5.49 15.89 -18.52
N GLY A 264 4.77 14.87 -18.99
CA GLY A 264 4.91 14.27 -20.32
C GLY A 264 6.12 13.36 -20.47
N VAL A 265 6.69 12.85 -19.37
CA VAL A 265 7.85 11.94 -19.38
C VAL A 265 7.38 10.49 -19.16
N GLU A 266 7.27 9.72 -20.26
CA GLU A 266 6.97 8.27 -20.36
C GLU A 266 6.39 7.61 -19.08
N ASP A 267 5.07 7.70 -18.94
CA ASP A 267 4.26 7.41 -17.74
C ASP A 267 3.84 5.94 -17.54
N ASN A 268 4.65 4.94 -17.96
CA ASN A 268 4.37 3.53 -17.64
C ASN A 268 4.85 3.18 -16.22
N PHE A 269 4.08 3.60 -15.22
CA PHE A 269 4.43 3.41 -13.82
C PHE A 269 4.42 1.96 -13.38
N ASP A 270 3.56 1.11 -13.95
CA ASP A 270 3.57 -0.32 -13.64
C ASP A 270 4.83 -1.00 -14.18
N GLY A 271 5.29 -0.60 -15.37
CA GLY A 271 6.62 -0.97 -15.87
C GLY A 271 7.74 -0.52 -14.93
N ALA A 272 7.72 0.75 -14.51
CA ALA A 272 8.68 1.29 -13.56
C ALA A 272 8.63 0.60 -12.19
N TRP A 273 7.43 0.16 -11.75
CA TRP A 273 7.19 -0.62 -10.55
C TRP A 273 7.91 -1.97 -10.61
N VAL A 274 7.64 -2.73 -11.67
CA VAL A 274 8.24 -4.04 -11.96
C VAL A 274 9.76 -3.95 -12.03
N GLU A 275 10.29 -2.93 -12.73
CA GLU A 275 11.73 -2.73 -12.87
C GLU A 275 12.40 -2.17 -11.60
N GLY A 276 11.59 -1.70 -10.64
CA GLY A 276 12.08 -1.09 -9.40
C GLY A 276 12.65 0.32 -9.57
N ALA A 277 12.43 0.96 -10.73
CA ALA A 277 12.94 2.31 -11.03
C ALA A 277 12.39 3.37 -10.07
N TRP A 278 11.17 3.19 -9.58
CA TRP A 278 10.54 4.06 -8.57
C TRP A 278 11.34 4.18 -7.26
N LYS A 279 12.24 3.24 -6.95
CA LYS A 279 13.06 3.28 -5.73
C LYS A 279 13.99 4.50 -5.71
N GLU A 280 14.40 5.00 -6.87
CA GLU A 280 15.21 6.22 -6.96
C GLU A 280 14.46 7.45 -6.43
N ASN A 281 13.14 7.51 -6.64
CA ASN A 281 12.28 8.58 -6.12
C ASN A 281 12.33 8.64 -4.59
N PHE A 282 12.45 7.49 -3.92
CA PHE A 282 12.56 7.41 -2.46
C PHE A 282 13.92 7.90 -1.95
N ILE A 283 15.00 7.61 -2.69
CA ILE A 283 16.36 8.09 -2.39
C ILE A 283 16.43 9.61 -2.55
N ASN A 284 15.78 10.13 -3.59
CA ASN A 284 15.71 11.56 -3.89
C ASN A 284 14.71 12.31 -3.00
N GLY A 285 13.92 11.59 -2.20
CA GLY A 285 13.02 12.19 -1.24
C GLY A 285 11.74 12.75 -1.83
N ILE A 286 11.33 12.26 -3.00
CA ILE A 286 10.09 12.65 -3.64
C ILE A 286 8.91 12.29 -2.72
N GLY A 287 7.95 13.21 -2.68
CA GLY A 287 6.71 13.04 -1.93
C GLY A 287 6.83 13.17 -0.43
N GLU A 288 5.66 13.07 0.20
CA GLU A 288 5.48 13.13 1.64
C GLU A 288 5.77 11.76 2.24
N LEU A 289 6.56 11.74 3.30
CA LEU A 289 6.82 10.53 4.09
C LEU A 289 5.62 10.28 5.02
N GLY A 290 5.21 9.03 5.14
CA GLY A 290 4.09 8.69 6.01
C GLY A 290 4.43 8.77 7.51
N PRO A 291 3.42 9.01 8.38
CA PRO A 291 3.59 9.17 9.83
C PRO A 291 4.37 8.04 10.51
N ALA A 292 4.20 6.79 10.06
CA ALA A 292 4.86 5.63 10.64
C ALA A 292 6.40 5.68 10.51
N TYR A 293 6.92 6.40 9.52
CA TYR A 293 8.33 6.47 9.18
C TYR A 293 9.04 7.73 9.68
N HIS A 294 8.30 8.65 10.29
CA HIS A 294 8.87 9.81 10.97
C HIS A 294 9.58 9.42 12.27
N GLU A 295 10.39 10.32 12.82
CA GLU A 295 11.03 10.11 14.12
C GLU A 295 9.98 9.83 15.22
N GLY A 296 10.20 8.75 15.98
CA GLY A 296 9.26 8.23 16.98
C GLY A 296 8.10 7.41 16.42
N GLY A 297 7.98 7.30 15.10
CA GLY A 297 7.04 6.41 14.42
C GLY A 297 7.44 4.93 14.55
N ILE A 298 6.47 4.03 14.39
CA ILE A 298 6.67 2.58 14.57
C ILE A 298 7.66 1.96 13.57
N ARG A 299 7.86 2.60 12.41
CA ARG A 299 8.84 2.25 11.36
C ARG A 299 9.89 3.36 11.16
N GLY A 300 10.00 4.27 12.12
CA GLY A 300 10.90 5.42 12.03
C GLY A 300 12.04 5.36 13.03
N PRO A 301 13.03 6.27 12.91
CA PRO A 301 14.12 6.35 13.87
C PRO A 301 13.65 6.84 15.26
N PRO A 302 14.38 6.54 16.35
CA PRO A 302 15.49 5.58 16.38
C PRO A 302 14.98 4.17 16.14
N TYR A 303 15.62 3.45 15.20
CA TYR A 303 15.27 2.08 14.91
C TYR A 303 15.72 1.19 16.08
N SER A 304 14.78 0.42 16.63
CA SER A 304 15.12 -0.66 17.55
C SER A 304 15.70 -1.81 16.76
N ILE A 305 17.03 -1.91 16.70
CA ILE A 305 17.74 -3.10 16.21
C ILE A 305 17.90 -4.08 17.37
#